data_AF-A0A0G1PWY2-F1
#
_entry.id   AF-A0A0G1PWY2-F1
#
_cell.length_a   1.000
_cell.length_b   1.000
_cell.length_c   1.000
_cell.angle_alpha   90.00
_cell.angle_beta   90.00
_cell.angle_gamma   90.00
#
_symmetry.space_group_name_H-M   'P 1'
#
loop_
_entity.id
_entity.type
_entity.pdbx_description
1 polymer ?
#
loop_
_entity_poly.entity_id
_entity_poly.type
_entity_poly.pdbx_seq_one_letter_code
_entity_poly.pdbx_strand_id
1 'polypeptide(L)'
;MKGEKFYRPEKYGYTGKIFEEDFVGSIKKSPDYQKALFELKEKTKKGDYVGYNDALELAKKFQPWDPANPNKNFARDLRIEIIDQLGLEREEDMDRVKFYTSVGSPLDVFHGVDAFLEYTDKEGKTHRVTFDLSMNPAKDEYKADLIVKELADPEHESEKYLEEIKETAKNAASLLPKEKK
;
A
#
# COMPACT_ATOMS: atom_id res chain seq x y z
N MET A 1 -15.69 46.48 -6.77
CA MET A 1 -15.79 45.16 -7.42
C MET A 1 -14.44 44.84 -8.07
N LYS A 2 -13.65 43.96 -7.45
CA LYS A 2 -12.38 43.46 -8.00
C LYS A 2 -12.57 41.97 -8.26
N GLY A 3 -12.27 41.56 -9.49
CA GLY A 3 -12.61 40.25 -10.04
C GLY A 3 -12.03 39.08 -9.27
N GLU A 4 -12.89 38.09 -9.07
CA GLU A 4 -12.52 36.75 -8.63
C GLU A 4 -11.60 36.13 -9.68
N LYS A 5 -10.35 35.89 -9.28
CA LYS A 5 -9.45 35.04 -10.03
C LYS A 5 -9.94 33.60 -9.86
N PHE A 6 -10.50 33.05 -10.93
CA PHE A 6 -10.72 31.62 -11.09
C PHE A 6 -9.42 30.86 -10.77
N TYR A 7 -9.41 30.16 -9.63
CA TYR A 7 -8.34 29.26 -9.25
C TYR A 7 -8.47 27.99 -10.10
N ARG A 8 -7.48 27.73 -10.97
CA ARG A 8 -7.37 26.45 -11.70
C ARG A 8 -6.81 25.37 -10.76
N PRO A 9 -7.32 24.12 -10.80
CA PRO A 9 -6.93 23.07 -9.86
C PRO A 9 -5.70 22.31 -10.38
N GLU A 10 -4.50 22.79 -10.06
CA GLU A 10 -3.25 22.02 -10.21
C GLU A 10 -2.80 21.36 -8.88
N LYS A 11 -3.60 21.49 -7.81
CA LYS A 11 -3.22 21.13 -6.43
C LYS A 11 -3.51 19.69 -5.97
N TYR A 12 -4.29 18.90 -6.71
CA TYR A 12 -4.78 17.59 -6.23
C TYR A 12 -3.73 16.48 -6.20
N GLY A 13 -2.75 16.48 -7.10
CA GLY A 13 -1.73 15.42 -7.14
C GLY A 13 -0.72 15.51 -5.99
N TYR A 14 -0.41 16.73 -5.54
CA TYR A 14 0.53 16.94 -4.43
C TYR A 14 -0.09 16.59 -3.09
N THR A 15 -1.39 16.84 -2.91
CA THR A 15 -2.12 16.45 -1.69
C THR A 15 -2.32 14.95 -1.61
N GLY A 16 -2.64 14.27 -2.72
CA GLY A 16 -2.80 12.82 -2.77
C GLY A 16 -1.53 12.06 -2.40
N LYS A 17 -0.40 12.44 -2.99
CA LYS A 17 0.87 11.81 -2.68
C LYS A 17 1.35 12.05 -1.24
N ILE A 18 1.14 13.26 -0.71
CA ILE A 18 1.45 13.55 0.70
C ILE A 18 0.58 12.66 1.60
N PHE A 19 -0.71 12.52 1.28
CA PHE A 19 -1.63 11.64 1.99
C PHE A 19 -1.17 10.18 1.95
N GLU A 20 -0.81 9.63 0.78
CA GLU A 20 -0.26 8.28 0.66
C GLU A 20 1.01 8.10 1.51
N GLU A 21 1.97 9.01 1.42
CA GLU A 21 3.22 8.96 2.21
C GLU A 21 2.97 9.11 3.72
N ASP A 22 1.94 9.82 4.14
CA ASP A 22 1.58 9.93 5.56
C ASP A 22 1.04 8.60 6.09
N PHE A 23 0.13 7.96 5.36
CA PHE A 23 -0.56 6.74 5.79
C PHE A 23 0.26 5.47 5.60
N VAL A 24 0.93 5.31 4.46
CA VAL A 24 1.69 4.09 4.14
C VAL A 24 3.19 4.32 3.99
N GLY A 25 3.67 5.58 4.02
CA GLY A 25 5.07 5.95 3.81
C GLY A 25 5.62 5.54 2.45
N SER A 26 6.94 5.70 2.24
CA SER A 26 7.57 5.53 0.92
C SER A 26 8.77 4.58 0.97
N ILE A 27 9.08 3.94 -0.16
CA ILE A 27 10.28 3.11 -0.29
C ILE A 27 11.59 3.88 -0.03
N LYS A 28 12.63 3.18 0.42
CA LYS A 28 13.98 3.75 0.64
C LYS A 28 14.67 4.00 -0.70
N LYS A 29 14.76 5.27 -1.11
CA LYS A 29 15.48 5.71 -2.32
C LYS A 29 16.99 5.85 -2.10
N SER A 30 17.65 4.78 -1.67
CA SER A 30 19.10 4.75 -1.48
C SER A 30 19.86 4.68 -2.83
N PRO A 31 21.18 4.90 -2.84
CA PRO A 31 22.01 4.62 -4.02
C PRO A 31 21.85 3.19 -4.55
N ASP A 32 21.71 2.21 -3.66
CA ASP A 32 21.46 0.81 -4.03
C ASP A 32 20.11 0.63 -4.73
N TYR A 33 19.08 1.37 -4.31
CA TYR A 33 17.79 1.39 -5.01
C TYR A 33 17.94 1.92 -6.43
N GLN A 34 18.64 3.05 -6.60
CA GLN A 34 18.86 3.64 -7.93
C GLN A 34 19.62 2.69 -8.85
N LYS A 35 20.63 2.01 -8.32
CA LYS A 35 21.39 1.00 -9.06
C LYS A 35 20.51 -0.19 -9.46
N ALA A 36 19.75 -0.75 -8.53
CA ALA A 36 18.86 -1.87 -8.81
C ALA A 36 17.78 -1.50 -9.84
N LEU A 37 17.21 -0.30 -9.74
CA LEU A 37 16.25 0.22 -10.71
C LEU A 37 16.88 0.37 -12.10
N PHE A 38 18.09 0.93 -12.18
CA PHE A 38 18.81 1.08 -13.44
C PHE A 38 19.07 -0.28 -14.11
N GLU A 39 19.55 -1.27 -13.34
CA GLU A 39 19.79 -2.62 -13.84
C GLU A 39 18.51 -3.30 -14.35
N LEU A 40 17.37 -3.08 -13.69
CA LEU A 40 16.08 -3.59 -14.15
C LEU A 40 15.65 -2.96 -15.49
N LYS A 41 15.79 -1.64 -15.62
CA LYS A 41 15.46 -0.91 -16.85
C LYS A 41 16.31 -1.35 -18.05
N GLU A 42 17.62 -1.51 -17.84
CA GLU A 42 18.54 -1.98 -18.89
C GLU A 42 18.15 -3.38 -19.40
N LYS A 43 17.67 -4.27 -18.52
CA LYS A 43 17.22 -5.61 -18.90
C LYS A 43 15.95 -5.62 -19.73
N THR A 44 15.01 -4.71 -19.44
CA THR A 44 13.66 -4.76 -20.03
C THR A 44 13.62 -4.28 -21.48
N LYS A 45 14.60 -3.50 -21.95
CA LYS A 45 14.68 -2.89 -23.31
C LYS A 45 13.41 -2.16 -23.76
N LYS A 46 12.48 -1.88 -22.84
CA LYS A 46 11.20 -1.18 -23.05
C LYS A 46 11.26 0.25 -22.50
N GLY A 47 12.42 0.89 -22.65
CA GLY A 47 12.69 2.21 -22.07
C GLY A 47 12.61 2.18 -20.53
N ASP A 48 11.89 3.13 -19.95
CA ASP A 48 11.78 3.30 -18.50
C ASP A 48 10.79 2.35 -17.80
N TYR A 49 10.03 1.55 -18.55
CA TYR A 49 8.99 0.69 -18.00
C TYR A 49 9.56 -0.53 -17.26
N VAL A 50 9.08 -0.77 -16.04
CA VAL A 50 9.43 -1.93 -15.22
C VAL A 50 8.22 -2.87 -15.11
N GLY A 51 8.41 -4.15 -15.41
CA GLY A 51 7.35 -5.16 -15.32
C GLY A 51 6.84 -5.38 -13.89
N TYR A 52 5.60 -5.85 -13.73
CA TYR A 52 4.93 -5.96 -12.43
C TYR A 52 5.74 -6.75 -11.40
N ASN A 53 6.21 -7.96 -11.75
CA ASN A 53 6.96 -8.81 -10.82
C ASN A 53 8.29 -8.17 -10.40
N ASP A 54 9.01 -7.56 -11.35
CA ASP A 54 10.27 -6.88 -11.05
C ASP A 54 10.04 -5.64 -10.16
N ALA A 55 8.99 -4.88 -10.44
CA ALA A 55 8.61 -3.70 -9.69
C ALA A 55 8.22 -4.07 -8.24
N LEU A 56 7.48 -5.16 -8.07
CA LEU A 56 7.13 -5.72 -6.77
C LEU A 56 8.36 -6.17 -5.99
N GLU A 57 9.23 -6.99 -6.57
CA GLU A 57 10.44 -7.45 -5.87
C GLU A 57 11.36 -6.29 -5.50
N LEU A 58 11.43 -5.26 -6.35
CA LEU A 58 12.12 -4.03 -6.03
C LEU A 58 11.50 -3.31 -4.83
N ALA A 59 10.17 -3.17 -4.79
CA ALA A 59 9.48 -2.57 -3.64
C ALA A 59 9.77 -3.36 -2.36
N LYS A 60 9.65 -4.69 -2.38
CA LYS A 60 9.94 -5.57 -1.22
C LYS A 60 11.36 -5.40 -0.69
N LYS A 61 12.34 -5.23 -1.58
CA LYS A 61 13.75 -5.10 -1.22
C LYS A 61 14.07 -3.78 -0.51
N PHE A 62 13.37 -2.70 -0.87
CA PHE A 62 13.70 -1.35 -0.40
C PHE A 62 12.65 -0.80 0.56
N GLN A 63 12.19 -1.63 1.50
CA GLN A 63 11.22 -1.20 2.50
C GLN A 63 11.83 -0.23 3.52
N PRO A 64 11.08 0.82 3.91
CA PRO A 64 11.45 1.79 4.93
C PRO A 64 11.57 1.18 6.35
N TRP A 65 10.77 0.15 6.66
CA TRP A 65 10.70 -0.54 7.95
C TRP A 65 10.57 -2.06 7.77
N ASP A 66 10.48 -2.80 8.87
CA ASP A 66 10.14 -4.22 8.87
C ASP A 66 8.67 -4.42 8.44
N PRO A 67 8.40 -5.14 7.34
CA PRO A 67 7.04 -5.40 6.88
C PRO A 67 6.15 -6.16 7.88
N ALA A 68 6.74 -6.94 8.79
CA ALA A 68 6.00 -7.60 9.87
C ALA A 68 5.71 -6.65 11.05
N ASN A 69 6.34 -5.48 11.09
CA ASN A 69 6.12 -4.48 12.13
C ASN A 69 6.21 -3.06 11.54
N PRO A 70 5.22 -2.65 10.73
CA PRO A 70 5.24 -1.33 10.09
C PRO A 70 5.08 -0.22 11.13
N ASN A 71 5.78 0.90 10.92
CA ASN A 71 5.79 2.02 11.87
C ASN A 71 4.73 3.10 11.58
N LYS A 72 4.03 3.00 10.44
CA LYS A 72 2.93 3.90 10.07
C LYS A 72 1.62 3.40 10.67
N ASN A 73 0.82 4.32 11.23
CA ASN A 73 -0.42 3.98 11.95
C ASN A 73 -1.35 3.14 11.07
N PHE A 74 -1.70 3.61 9.87
CA PHE A 74 -2.57 2.88 8.97
C PHE A 74 -2.02 1.51 8.57
N ALA A 75 -0.76 1.45 8.15
CA ALA A 75 -0.12 0.18 7.78
C ALA A 75 -0.13 -0.84 8.94
N ARG A 76 0.10 -0.37 10.17
CA ARG A 76 0.09 -1.20 11.39
C ARG A 76 -1.31 -1.64 11.75
N ASP A 77 -2.25 -0.70 11.83
CA ASP A 77 -3.61 -0.96 12.31
C ASP A 77 -4.36 -1.85 11.30
N LEU A 78 -4.18 -1.61 10.00
CA LEU A 78 -4.72 -2.47 8.94
C LEU A 78 -4.15 -3.90 9.02
N ARG A 79 -2.84 -4.04 9.26
CA ARG A 79 -2.20 -5.36 9.42
C ARG A 79 -2.76 -6.10 10.63
N ILE A 80 -2.88 -5.43 11.78
CA ILE A 80 -3.43 -6.00 13.02
C ILE A 80 -4.87 -6.48 12.79
N GLU A 81 -5.70 -5.63 12.21
CA GLU A 81 -7.09 -6.00 11.98
C GLU A 81 -7.19 -7.16 10.96
N ILE A 82 -6.35 -7.22 9.93
CA ILE A 82 -6.31 -8.38 9.01
C ILE A 82 -5.90 -9.66 9.74
N ILE A 83 -4.90 -9.60 10.63
CA ILE A 83 -4.48 -10.71 11.50
C ILE A 83 -5.67 -11.22 12.33
N ASP A 84 -6.43 -10.31 12.94
CA ASP A 84 -7.61 -10.63 13.74
C ASP A 84 -8.71 -11.27 12.89
N GLN A 85 -8.98 -10.74 11.69
CA GLN A 85 -9.96 -11.29 10.74
C GLN A 85 -9.57 -12.68 10.24
N LEU A 86 -8.27 -12.98 10.14
CA LEU A 86 -7.73 -14.29 9.80
C LEU A 86 -7.71 -15.25 11.00
N GLY A 87 -7.89 -14.75 12.22
CA GLY A 87 -7.90 -15.54 13.46
C GLY A 87 -6.52 -16.07 13.85
N LEU A 88 -5.46 -15.33 13.56
CA LEU A 88 -4.09 -15.73 13.88
C LEU A 88 -3.75 -15.27 15.31
N GLU A 89 -3.61 -16.21 16.23
CA GLU A 89 -3.41 -15.90 17.66
C GLU A 89 -1.96 -16.02 18.14
N ARG A 90 -1.11 -16.76 17.41
CA ARG A 90 0.30 -16.97 17.78
C ARG A 90 1.19 -15.97 17.04
N GLU A 91 2.21 -15.44 17.72
CA GLU A 91 3.17 -14.49 17.15
C GLU A 91 3.81 -15.00 15.85
N GLU A 92 4.21 -16.27 15.82
CA GLU A 92 4.76 -16.94 14.63
C GLU A 92 3.79 -16.94 13.44
N ASP A 93 2.48 -17.01 13.70
CA ASP A 93 1.45 -16.96 12.65
C ASP A 93 1.22 -15.51 12.19
N MET A 94 1.22 -14.56 13.13
CA MET A 94 1.11 -13.13 12.84
C MET A 94 2.26 -12.64 11.96
N ASP A 95 3.50 -13.08 12.20
CA ASP A 95 4.70 -12.71 11.43
C ASP A 95 4.67 -13.15 9.96
N ARG A 96 3.79 -14.09 9.61
CA ARG A 96 3.53 -14.50 8.22
C ARG A 96 2.70 -13.48 7.44
N VAL A 97 2.09 -12.51 8.12
CA VAL A 97 1.39 -11.37 7.53
C VAL A 97 2.36 -10.19 7.47
N LYS A 98 2.61 -9.65 6.28
CA LYS A 98 3.58 -8.59 6.03
C LYS A 98 2.98 -7.48 5.19
N PHE A 99 3.15 -6.24 5.63
CA PHE A 99 2.68 -5.05 4.93
C PHE A 99 3.83 -4.30 4.27
N TYR A 100 3.67 -3.96 2.99
CA TYR A 100 4.67 -3.31 2.16
C TYR A 100 4.13 -2.01 1.58
N THR A 101 4.93 -0.96 1.61
CA THR A 101 4.66 0.24 0.79
C THR A 101 5.33 0.12 -0.57
N SER A 102 4.64 0.64 -1.59
CA SER A 102 5.11 0.76 -2.95
C SER A 102 5.28 2.23 -3.36
N VAL A 103 4.87 3.19 -2.52
CA VAL A 103 4.88 4.62 -2.86
C VAL A 103 6.29 5.06 -3.25
N GLY A 104 6.39 5.66 -4.44
CA GLY A 104 7.63 6.13 -5.04
C GLY A 104 8.45 5.05 -5.73
N SER A 105 7.94 3.83 -5.86
CA SER A 105 8.52 2.73 -6.64
C SER A 105 7.91 2.63 -8.05
N PRO A 106 8.48 1.81 -8.95
CA PRO A 106 7.84 1.51 -10.24
C PRO A 106 6.50 0.78 -10.11
N LEU A 107 6.24 0.10 -8.97
CA LEU A 107 5.00 -0.61 -8.72
C LEU A 107 3.84 0.37 -8.53
N ASP A 108 4.08 1.45 -7.80
CA ASP A 108 3.20 2.63 -7.73
C ASP A 108 3.08 3.27 -9.13
N VAL A 109 4.19 3.75 -9.70
CA VAL A 109 4.16 4.61 -10.91
C VAL A 109 3.54 3.93 -12.14
N PHE A 110 3.81 2.64 -12.37
CA PHE A 110 3.36 1.95 -13.58
C PHE A 110 2.14 1.06 -13.36
N HIS A 111 1.95 0.57 -12.13
CA HIS A 111 0.93 -0.42 -11.82
C HIS A 111 -0.14 0.09 -10.86
N GLY A 112 -0.05 1.33 -10.37
CA GLY A 112 -1.09 1.95 -9.55
C GLY A 112 -1.37 1.18 -8.27
N VAL A 113 -0.30 0.71 -7.61
CA VAL A 113 -0.36 -0.01 -6.34
C VAL A 113 0.48 0.78 -5.36
N ASP A 114 -0.16 1.37 -4.36
CA ASP A 114 0.48 2.22 -3.33
C ASP A 114 1.02 1.37 -2.18
N ALA A 115 0.34 0.27 -1.87
CA ALA A 115 0.76 -0.69 -0.87
C ALA A 115 0.26 -2.10 -1.21
N PHE A 116 0.82 -3.10 -0.55
CA PHE A 116 0.31 -4.46 -0.62
C PHE A 116 0.61 -5.22 0.67
N LEU A 117 -0.22 -6.22 0.94
CA LEU A 117 -0.04 -7.14 2.05
C LEU A 117 0.20 -8.54 1.48
N GLU A 118 1.20 -9.23 2.04
CA GLU A 118 1.45 -10.63 1.77
C GLU A 118 1.14 -11.46 3.01
N TYR A 119 0.42 -12.57 2.81
CA TYR A 119 0.18 -13.58 3.82
C TYR A 119 0.70 -14.92 3.33
N THR A 120 1.66 -15.50 4.04
CA THR A 120 2.15 -16.86 3.76
C THR A 120 1.39 -17.87 4.59
N ASP A 121 0.66 -18.79 3.96
CA ASP A 121 -0.07 -19.85 4.67
C ASP A 121 0.88 -20.93 5.26
N LYS A 122 0.32 -21.86 6.03
CA LYS A 122 1.07 -22.97 6.65
C LYS A 122 1.69 -23.94 5.64
N GLU A 123 1.19 -23.95 4.41
CA GLU A 123 1.76 -24.74 3.31
C GLU A 123 2.93 -24.02 2.62
N GLY A 124 3.25 -22.79 3.06
CA GLY A 124 4.32 -21.97 2.54
C GLY A 124 3.93 -21.18 1.28
N LYS A 125 2.64 -21.15 0.91
CA LYS A 125 2.17 -20.39 -0.24
C LYS A 125 1.85 -18.95 0.18
N THR A 126 2.43 -18.00 -0.54
CA THR A 126 2.18 -16.57 -0.34
C THR A 126 0.98 -16.11 -1.16
N HIS A 127 0.04 -15.48 -0.48
CA HIS A 127 -1.13 -14.80 -1.04
C HIS A 127 -0.94 -13.29 -0.89
N ARG A 128 -1.43 -12.50 -1.84
CA ARG A 128 -1.23 -11.06 -1.85
C ARG A 128 -2.55 -10.33 -2.06
N VAL A 129 -2.69 -9.21 -1.36
CA VAL A 129 -3.72 -8.20 -1.60
C VAL A 129 -3.02 -6.86 -1.85
N THR A 130 -3.42 -6.17 -2.90
CA THR A 130 -2.87 -4.86 -3.29
C THR A 130 -3.86 -3.75 -2.99
N PHE A 131 -3.34 -2.57 -2.61
CA PHE A 131 -4.12 -1.41 -2.20
C PHE A 131 -3.72 -0.18 -3.02
N ASP A 132 -4.72 0.57 -3.48
CA ASP A 132 -4.60 1.92 -4.05
C ASP A 132 -5.28 2.89 -3.06
N LEU A 133 -4.51 3.80 -2.47
CA LEU A 133 -5.00 4.81 -1.54
C LEU A 133 -5.36 6.03 -2.36
N SER A 134 -6.65 6.35 -2.46
CA SER A 134 -7.10 7.45 -3.31
C SER A 134 -7.85 8.52 -2.52
N MET A 135 -7.42 9.77 -2.70
CA MET A 135 -8.19 10.97 -2.31
C MET A 135 -9.25 11.36 -3.35
N ASN A 136 -9.39 10.63 -4.46
CA ASN A 136 -10.40 10.91 -5.47
C ASN A 136 -11.59 9.96 -5.33
N PRO A 137 -12.71 10.38 -4.73
CA PRO A 137 -13.87 9.52 -4.53
C PRO A 137 -14.51 9.04 -5.86
N ALA A 138 -14.29 9.78 -6.95
CA ALA A 138 -14.82 9.50 -8.29
C ALA A 138 -13.87 8.64 -9.17
N LYS A 139 -12.77 8.12 -8.61
CA LYS A 139 -11.90 7.18 -9.32
C LYS A 139 -12.58 5.80 -9.35
N ASP A 140 -13.09 5.43 -10.52
CA ASP A 140 -13.76 4.15 -10.76
C ASP A 140 -12.86 3.09 -11.41
N GLU A 141 -11.72 3.49 -11.99
CA GLU A 141 -10.71 2.57 -12.54
C GLU A 141 -9.50 2.44 -11.61
N TYR A 142 -9.18 1.21 -11.25
CA TYR A 142 -8.05 0.87 -10.39
C TYR A 142 -7.44 -0.47 -10.81
N LYS A 143 -6.13 -0.59 -10.61
CA LYS A 143 -5.34 -1.79 -10.94
C LYS A 143 -5.09 -2.69 -9.72
N ALA A 144 -5.32 -2.16 -8.52
CA ALA A 144 -5.19 -2.87 -7.26
C ALA A 144 -6.40 -3.76 -6.97
N ASP A 145 -6.30 -4.63 -5.97
CA ASP A 145 -7.42 -5.47 -5.53
C ASP A 145 -8.46 -4.63 -4.76
N LEU A 146 -8.00 -3.65 -3.98
CA LEU A 146 -8.83 -2.77 -3.15
C LEU A 146 -8.45 -1.30 -3.34
N ILE A 147 -9.49 -0.45 -3.40
CA ILE A 147 -9.31 1.00 -3.20
C ILE A 147 -9.60 1.32 -1.75
N VAL A 148 -8.72 2.08 -1.13
CA VAL A 148 -8.95 2.72 0.16
C VAL A 148 -9.28 4.18 -0.10
N LYS A 149 -10.56 4.52 0.00
CA LYS A 149 -11.06 5.88 -0.21
C LYS A 149 -11.00 6.65 1.11
N GLU A 150 -10.59 7.92 1.04
CA GLU A 150 -10.67 8.93 2.12
C GLU A 150 -10.66 8.35 3.54
N LEU A 151 -9.48 8.24 4.14
CA LEU A 151 -9.37 7.83 5.54
C LEU A 151 -9.57 9.04 6.45
N ALA A 152 -10.39 8.85 7.47
CA ALA A 152 -10.57 9.81 8.54
C ALA A 152 -9.25 10.04 9.29
N ASP A 153 -9.04 11.26 9.77
CA ASP A 153 -7.84 11.60 10.55
C ASP A 153 -7.87 10.85 11.89
N PRO A 154 -6.88 10.00 12.20
CA PRO A 154 -6.87 9.23 13.45
C PRO A 154 -6.79 10.11 14.70
N GLU A 155 -6.31 11.36 14.61
CA GLU A 155 -6.22 12.28 15.75
C GLU A 155 -7.54 13.01 16.03
N HIS A 156 -8.35 13.26 15.00
CA HIS A 156 -9.58 14.07 15.10
C HIS A 156 -10.88 13.24 14.97
N GLU A 157 -10.82 12.10 14.27
CA GLU A 157 -11.96 11.24 13.91
C GLU A 157 -11.64 9.76 14.18
N SER A 158 -11.06 9.45 15.34
CA SER A 158 -10.52 8.12 15.66
C SER A 158 -11.51 6.96 15.52
N GLU A 159 -12.78 7.14 15.90
CA GLU A 159 -13.80 6.09 15.79
C GLU A 159 -14.08 5.74 14.33
N LYS A 160 -14.27 6.75 13.48
CA LYS A 160 -14.50 6.59 12.05
C LYS A 160 -13.29 5.99 11.35
N TYR A 161 -12.09 6.43 11.68
CA TYR A 161 -10.85 5.84 11.18
C TYR A 161 -10.79 4.34 11.48
N LEU A 162 -11.11 3.92 12.71
CA LEU A 162 -11.12 2.51 13.08
C LEU A 162 -12.20 1.70 12.36
N GLU A 163 -13.36 2.28 12.09
CA GLU A 163 -14.41 1.65 11.28
C GLU A 163 -13.95 1.43 9.82
N GLU A 164 -13.29 2.42 9.22
CA GLU A 164 -12.74 2.34 7.87
C GLU A 164 -11.59 1.31 7.78
N ILE A 165 -10.73 1.23 8.81
CA ILE A 165 -9.72 0.17 8.95
C ILE A 165 -10.40 -1.20 8.99
N LYS A 166 -11.43 -1.37 9.81
CA LYS A 166 -12.18 -2.64 9.94
C LYS A 166 -12.83 -3.07 8.64
N GLU A 167 -13.45 -2.15 7.93
CA GLU A 167 -14.07 -2.43 6.64
C GLU A 167 -13.01 -2.84 5.61
N THR A 168 -11.92 -2.07 5.51
CA THR A 168 -10.81 -2.37 4.60
C THR A 168 -10.17 -3.72 4.90
N ALA A 169 -9.91 -4.01 6.18
CA ALA A 169 -9.35 -5.27 6.63
C ALA A 169 -10.25 -6.46 6.33
N LYS A 170 -11.56 -6.33 6.58
CA LYS A 170 -12.55 -7.36 6.26
C LYS A 170 -12.56 -7.67 4.76
N ASN A 171 -12.53 -6.63 3.92
CA ASN A 171 -12.47 -6.79 2.47
C ASN A 171 -11.16 -7.49 2.04
N ALA A 172 -10.02 -7.10 2.60
CA ALA A 172 -8.73 -7.72 2.33
C ALA A 172 -8.68 -9.19 2.78
N ALA A 173 -9.12 -9.48 4.01
CA ALA A 173 -9.17 -10.83 4.54
C ALA A 173 -10.10 -11.75 3.74
N SER A 174 -11.15 -11.20 3.11
CA SER A 174 -12.05 -11.98 2.23
C SER A 174 -11.37 -12.51 0.95
N LEU A 175 -10.26 -11.87 0.53
CA LEU A 175 -9.45 -12.28 -0.62
C LEU A 175 -8.32 -13.24 -0.24
N LEU A 176 -8.09 -13.43 1.06
CA LEU A 176 -7.07 -14.33 1.61
C LEU A 176 -7.69 -15.67 2.02
N PRO A 177 -6.93 -16.78 1.94
CA PRO A 177 -7.42 -18.05 2.43
C PRO A 177 -7.56 -18.01 3.95
N LYS A 178 -8.71 -18.49 4.44
CA LYS A 178 -8.88 -18.74 5.88
C LYS A 178 -8.06 -19.96 6.28
N GLU A 179 -7.37 -19.88 7.42
CA GLU A 179 -6.82 -21.10 8.01
C GLU A 179 -7.95 -22.02 8.42
N LYS A 180 -7.91 -23.28 7.94
CA LYS A 180 -8.74 -24.33 8.51
C LYS A 180 -8.25 -24.55 9.93
N LYS A 181 -9.12 -24.33 10.92
CA LYS A 181 -8.90 -24.73 12.31
C LYS A 181 -8.66 -26.23 12.41
#